data_AF-A0A484NI64-F1
#
_entry.id   AF-A0A484NI64-F1
#
_cell.length_a   1.000
_cell.length_b   1.000
_cell.length_c   1.000
_cell.angle_alpha   90.00
_cell.angle_beta   90.00
_cell.angle_gamma   90.00
#
_symmetry.space_group_name_H-M   'P 1'
#
loop_
_entity.id
_entity.type
_entity.pdbx_description
1 polymer ?
#
loop_
_entity_poly.entity_id
_entity_poly.type
_entity_poly.pdbx_seq_one_letter_code
_entity_poly.pdbx_strand_id
1 'polypeptide(L)'
;MDGGAAAAAAAAEGTPKDQAAASYTYWVRERTSDAAPPPVPRKLNPEDQTNNQTTAHLGSAWNSAGTWEEKSLDKWAKTRIKELLVSVGSLELSGGKAEITEVTISSGDAFLVTVRNKKRVGYTYELTLGVKGEWLVGAETKVVKGHIDIQEFSFGELDGLQIKARLSDNKDLEQKDKHRITQDFQLFLQPLREKLLQFEEELKLKN
;
A
#
# COMPACT_ATOMS: atom_id res chain seq x y z
N MET A 1 -81.62 -42.58 31.24
CA MET A 1 -81.59 -42.53 29.77
C MET A 1 -82.00 -41.13 29.37
N ASP A 2 -81.31 -40.57 28.38
CA ASP A 2 -81.29 -39.18 27.89
C ASP A 2 -80.63 -38.15 28.85
N GLY A 3 -79.42 -37.62 28.62
CA GLY A 3 -78.62 -37.53 27.39
C GLY A 3 -78.61 -36.08 26.88
N GLY A 4 -77.71 -35.27 27.43
CA GLY A 4 -77.68 -33.81 27.25
C GLY A 4 -77.29 -33.30 25.86
N ALA A 5 -77.76 -32.08 25.62
CA ALA A 5 -77.67 -31.25 24.41
C ALA A 5 -76.31 -31.21 23.70
N ALA A 6 -76.36 -31.33 22.37
CA ALA A 6 -75.30 -30.91 21.45
C ALA A 6 -75.86 -29.84 20.49
N ALA A 7 -75.35 -28.61 20.61
CA ALA A 7 -75.60 -27.53 19.66
C ALA A 7 -74.56 -27.58 18.53
N ALA A 8 -75.06 -27.43 17.30
CA ALA A 8 -74.32 -27.54 16.05
C ALA A 8 -73.47 -26.29 15.72
N ALA A 9 -72.49 -26.55 14.87
CA ALA A 9 -71.38 -25.71 14.43
C ALA A 9 -71.77 -24.53 13.51
N ALA A 10 -70.93 -23.49 13.52
CA ALA A 10 -70.61 -22.67 12.35
C ALA A 10 -69.20 -22.05 12.49
N ALA A 11 -68.48 -22.01 11.38
CA ALA A 11 -67.04 -21.86 11.24
C ALA A 11 -66.51 -20.41 11.35
N ALA A 12 -65.25 -20.26 11.76
CA ALA A 12 -64.41 -19.10 11.47
C ALA A 12 -63.00 -19.60 11.09
N GLU A 13 -62.67 -19.43 9.81
CA GLU A 13 -61.40 -19.80 9.18
C GLU A 13 -60.22 -19.02 9.76
N GLY A 14 -59.12 -19.73 10.02
CA GLY A 14 -57.81 -19.13 10.31
C GLY A 14 -57.14 -18.65 9.02
N THR A 15 -56.60 -17.44 9.04
CA THR A 15 -55.71 -16.95 7.98
C THR A 15 -54.28 -17.48 8.22
N PRO A 16 -53.61 -18.03 7.19
CA PRO A 16 -52.25 -18.52 7.31
C PRO A 16 -51.25 -17.36 7.36
N LYS A 17 -50.28 -17.43 8.28
CA LYS A 17 -49.08 -16.59 8.24
C LYS A 17 -48.16 -17.12 7.14
N ASP A 18 -48.15 -16.47 5.99
CA ASP A 18 -47.12 -16.69 4.98
C ASP A 18 -45.75 -16.28 5.52
N GLN A 19 -44.81 -17.23 5.46
CA GLN A 19 -43.40 -17.03 5.72
C GLN A 19 -42.81 -16.19 4.59
N ALA A 20 -42.70 -14.87 4.80
CA ALA A 20 -41.98 -14.00 3.88
C ALA A 20 -40.48 -14.35 3.92
N ALA A 21 -39.96 -14.91 2.83
CA ALA A 21 -38.53 -15.07 2.61
C ALA A 21 -37.84 -13.70 2.73
N ALA A 22 -36.75 -13.64 3.51
CA ALA A 22 -36.00 -12.41 3.73
C ALA A 22 -35.45 -11.85 2.40
N SER A 23 -36.10 -10.85 1.83
CA SER A 23 -35.61 -10.16 0.63
C SER A 23 -34.59 -9.10 1.01
N TYR A 24 -33.42 -9.16 0.37
CA TYR A 24 -32.27 -8.28 0.61
C TYR A 24 -32.45 -6.93 -0.10
N THR A 25 -33.57 -6.23 0.15
CA THR A 25 -33.91 -4.96 -0.51
C THR A 25 -34.30 -3.89 0.50
N TYR A 26 -33.40 -3.57 1.43
CA TYR A 26 -33.57 -2.47 2.41
C TYR A 26 -33.59 -1.06 1.79
N TRP A 27 -33.25 -0.93 0.51
CA TRP A 27 -33.12 0.34 -0.22
C TRP A 27 -34.32 0.65 -1.12
N VAL A 28 -35.17 -0.35 -1.39
CA VAL A 28 -36.38 -0.18 -2.20
C VAL A 28 -37.51 0.19 -1.24
N ARG A 29 -37.67 1.49 -0.99
CA ARG A 29 -38.92 1.98 -0.39
C ARG A 29 -39.99 1.90 -1.47
N GLU A 30 -41.02 1.09 -1.26
CA GLU A 30 -42.28 1.26 -1.99
C GLU A 30 -42.71 2.72 -1.85
N ARG A 31 -43.34 3.31 -2.87
CA ARG A 31 -43.78 4.72 -2.86
C ARG A 31 -44.86 4.90 -1.78
N THR A 32 -44.45 5.08 -0.53
CA THR A 32 -45.32 5.56 0.54
C THR A 32 -45.69 7.00 0.22
N SER A 33 -46.92 7.39 0.51
CA SER A 33 -47.47 8.74 0.30
C SER A 33 -46.69 9.86 1.01
N ASP A 34 -45.79 9.51 1.93
CA ASP A 34 -44.88 10.40 2.66
C ASP A 34 -43.48 10.53 2.01
N ALA A 35 -43.28 9.97 0.80
CA ALA A 35 -42.00 10.08 0.11
C ALA A 35 -41.77 11.52 -0.41
N ALA A 36 -40.54 12.01 -0.24
CA ALA A 36 -40.12 13.30 -0.80
C ALA A 36 -40.43 13.36 -2.31
N PRO A 37 -40.97 14.48 -2.81
CA PRO A 37 -41.34 14.61 -4.21
C PRO A 37 -40.13 14.38 -5.13
N PRO A 38 -40.33 13.79 -6.32
CA PRO A 38 -39.24 13.54 -7.25
C PRO A 38 -38.55 14.84 -7.65
N PRO A 39 -37.21 14.85 -7.76
CA PRO A 39 -36.48 16.05 -8.12
C PRO A 39 -36.92 16.52 -9.52
N VAL A 40 -37.37 17.77 -9.61
CA VAL A 40 -37.81 18.39 -10.87
C VAL A 40 -36.59 19.01 -11.56
N PRO A 41 -36.31 18.71 -12.84
CA PRO A 41 -35.21 19.31 -13.58
C PRO A 41 -35.34 20.83 -13.62
N ARG A 42 -34.31 21.55 -13.16
CA ARG A 42 -34.20 23.02 -13.30
C ARG A 42 -33.16 23.36 -14.35
N LYS A 43 -33.45 24.35 -15.20
CA LYS A 43 -32.45 24.93 -16.11
C LYS A 43 -31.44 25.71 -15.27
N LEU A 44 -30.15 25.44 -15.48
CA LEU A 44 -29.06 26.17 -14.83
C LEU A 44 -28.96 27.56 -15.46
N ASN A 45 -28.99 28.62 -14.65
CA ASN A 45 -28.68 29.97 -15.13
C ASN A 45 -27.16 30.14 -15.19
N PRO A 46 -26.63 31.00 -16.08
CA PRO A 46 -25.18 31.28 -16.15
C PRO A 46 -24.62 31.88 -14.85
N GLU A 47 -25.48 32.44 -14.01
CA GLU A 47 -25.18 33.00 -12.69
C GLU A 47 -24.95 31.90 -11.63
N ASP A 48 -25.57 30.73 -11.80
CA ASP A 48 -25.39 29.58 -10.91
C ASP A 48 -24.06 28.84 -11.17
N GLN A 49 -23.35 29.19 -12.25
CA GLN A 49 -22.08 28.57 -12.64
C GLN A 49 -20.85 29.21 -11.97
N THR A 50 -20.98 30.38 -11.34
CA THR A 50 -19.83 31.23 -10.95
C THR A 50 -19.39 31.10 -9.49
N ASN A 51 -19.92 30.14 -8.71
CA ASN A 51 -19.45 29.91 -7.33
C ASN A 51 -18.30 28.89 -7.22
N ASN A 52 -17.73 28.45 -8.34
CA ASN A 52 -16.42 27.77 -8.32
C ASN A 52 -15.33 28.84 -8.37
N GLN A 53 -15.16 29.54 -7.24
CA GLN A 53 -13.98 30.37 -7.04
C GLN A 53 -12.73 29.54 -7.36
N THR A 54 -11.89 30.11 -8.21
CA THR A 54 -10.59 29.62 -8.63
C THR A 54 -9.59 29.63 -7.46
N THR A 55 -9.87 28.83 -6.43
CA THR A 55 -8.81 28.37 -5.54
C THR A 55 -7.94 27.42 -6.34
N ALA A 56 -6.62 27.63 -6.37
CA ALA A 56 -5.68 26.67 -6.93
C ALA A 56 -5.96 25.30 -6.30
N HIS A 57 -6.62 24.44 -7.08
CA HIS A 57 -7.16 23.18 -6.61
C HIS A 57 -6.13 22.09 -6.89
N LEU A 58 -5.73 21.36 -5.85
CA LEU A 58 -4.81 20.24 -5.94
C LEU A 58 -5.58 18.99 -6.41
N GLY A 59 -5.19 18.43 -7.55
CA GLY A 59 -5.77 17.22 -8.11
C GLY A 59 -6.72 17.49 -9.27
N SER A 60 -7.62 16.54 -9.51
CA SER A 60 -8.63 16.64 -10.57
C SER A 60 -9.77 17.60 -10.17
N ALA A 61 -10.50 18.09 -11.18
CA ALA A 61 -11.69 18.93 -10.98
C ALA A 61 -12.75 18.28 -10.06
N TRP A 62 -12.73 16.95 -9.90
CA TRP A 62 -13.63 16.22 -9.01
C TRP A 62 -13.40 16.56 -7.52
N ASN A 63 -12.17 16.85 -7.14
CA ASN A 63 -11.83 17.15 -5.75
C ASN A 63 -12.15 18.61 -5.36
N SER A 64 -12.83 19.39 -6.22
CA SER A 64 -13.24 20.78 -5.91
C SER A 64 -14.02 20.92 -4.59
N ALA A 65 -14.75 19.87 -4.17
CA ALA A 65 -15.47 19.82 -2.89
C ALA A 65 -14.64 19.26 -1.71
N GLY A 66 -13.33 19.08 -1.88
CA GLY A 66 -12.44 18.48 -0.89
C GLY A 66 -12.58 16.96 -0.74
N THR A 67 -13.00 16.26 -1.81
CA THR A 67 -13.15 14.80 -1.83
C THR A 67 -11.81 14.09 -1.72
N TRP A 68 -11.83 12.79 -1.45
CA TRP A 68 -10.63 11.96 -1.49
C TRP A 68 -10.28 11.62 -2.94
N GLU A 69 -9.03 11.84 -3.33
CA GLU A 69 -8.47 11.44 -4.62
C GLU A 69 -7.12 10.77 -4.39
N GLU A 70 -6.89 9.61 -5.01
CA GLU A 70 -5.62 8.90 -4.97
C GLU A 70 -5.04 8.75 -6.36
N LYS A 71 -3.73 8.94 -6.44
CA LYS A 71 -2.93 8.75 -7.64
C LYS A 71 -1.80 7.78 -7.34
N SER A 72 -1.76 6.66 -8.07
CA SER A 72 -0.63 5.72 -8.01
C SER A 72 0.64 6.37 -8.57
N LEU A 73 1.73 6.24 -7.83
CA LEU A 73 3.08 6.65 -8.19
C LEU A 73 4.01 5.44 -8.41
N ASP A 74 3.47 4.22 -8.46
CA ASP A 74 4.22 2.96 -8.47
C ASP A 74 5.29 2.90 -9.54
N LYS A 75 4.95 3.28 -10.78
CA LYS A 75 5.87 3.20 -11.92
C LYS A 75 7.10 4.09 -11.70
N TRP A 76 6.89 5.29 -11.18
CA TRP A 76 7.99 6.21 -10.89
C TRP A 76 8.77 5.73 -9.67
N ALA A 77 8.09 5.36 -8.59
CA ALA A 77 8.70 4.95 -7.33
C ALA A 77 9.59 3.70 -7.51
N LYS A 78 9.08 2.67 -8.18
CA LYS A 78 9.82 1.43 -8.44
C LYS A 78 11.08 1.67 -9.25
N THR A 79 11.01 2.52 -10.29
CA THR A 79 12.19 2.89 -11.08
C THR A 79 13.17 3.70 -10.25
N ARG A 80 12.67 4.68 -9.48
CA ARG A 80 13.52 5.61 -8.74
C ARG A 80 14.26 4.93 -7.58
N ILE A 81 13.60 4.04 -6.84
CA ILE A 81 14.23 3.25 -5.79
C ILE A 81 15.36 2.41 -6.38
N LYS A 82 15.14 1.73 -7.51
CA LYS A 82 16.19 0.94 -8.18
C LYS A 82 17.39 1.81 -8.55
N GLU A 83 17.17 2.98 -9.13
CA GLU A 83 18.24 3.93 -9.46
C GLU A 83 19.03 4.37 -8.21
N LEU A 84 18.33 4.78 -7.15
CA LEU A 84 18.95 5.31 -5.94
C LEU A 84 19.76 4.24 -5.19
N LEU A 85 19.23 3.02 -5.06
CA LEU A 85 19.90 1.94 -4.37
C LEU A 85 21.11 1.42 -5.16
N VAL A 86 21.04 1.36 -6.49
CA VAL A 86 22.22 1.07 -7.33
C VAL A 86 23.25 2.20 -7.25
N SER A 87 22.80 3.46 -7.08
CA SER A 87 23.70 4.62 -6.94
C SER A 87 24.51 4.67 -5.64
N VAL A 88 24.22 3.80 -4.66
CA VAL A 88 25.09 3.61 -3.48
C VAL A 88 26.50 3.22 -3.93
N GLY A 89 26.61 2.51 -5.06
CA GLY A 89 27.88 2.13 -5.65
C GLY A 89 28.60 1.08 -4.82
N SER A 90 29.92 1.19 -4.76
CA SER A 90 30.75 0.25 -4.01
C SER A 90 31.15 0.80 -2.64
N LEU A 91 31.05 -0.04 -1.61
CA LEU A 91 31.46 0.24 -0.25
C LEU A 91 32.75 -0.52 0.09
N GLU A 92 33.69 0.17 0.74
CA GLU A 92 34.88 -0.46 1.33
C GLU A 92 34.52 -1.08 2.69
N LEU A 93 34.84 -2.36 2.84
CA LEU A 93 34.50 -3.19 3.98
C LEU A 93 35.77 -3.72 4.64
N SER A 94 35.62 -4.31 5.83
CA SER A 94 36.74 -4.67 6.72
C SER A 94 37.81 -5.59 6.11
N GLY A 95 37.50 -6.27 4.99
CA GLY A 95 38.48 -7.01 4.22
C GLY A 95 38.14 -7.12 2.73
N GLY A 96 37.44 -6.13 2.17
CA GLY A 96 36.94 -6.24 0.79
C GLY A 96 36.22 -5.02 0.27
N LYS A 97 35.73 -5.12 -0.96
CA LYS A 97 34.88 -4.11 -1.61
C LYS A 97 33.63 -4.78 -2.13
N ALA A 98 32.46 -4.25 -1.82
CA ALA A 98 31.19 -4.78 -2.28
C ALA A 98 30.34 -3.72 -2.96
N GLU A 99 29.57 -4.13 -3.95
CA GLU A 99 28.66 -3.28 -4.71
C GLU A 99 27.28 -3.93 -4.85
N ILE A 100 26.26 -3.10 -4.94
CA ILE A 100 24.89 -3.53 -5.22
C ILE A 100 24.77 -3.76 -6.72
N THR A 101 24.52 -5.00 -7.13
CA THR A 101 24.41 -5.37 -8.55
C THR A 101 22.99 -5.24 -9.07
N GLU A 102 22.00 -5.57 -8.25
CA GLU A 102 20.60 -5.53 -8.65
C GLU A 102 19.67 -5.25 -7.47
N VAL A 103 18.50 -4.71 -7.80
CA VAL A 103 17.45 -4.38 -6.83
C VAL A 103 16.14 -4.99 -7.34
N THR A 104 15.65 -5.96 -6.59
CA THR A 104 14.36 -6.61 -6.83
C THR A 104 13.35 -6.07 -5.83
N ILE A 105 12.18 -5.65 -6.33
CA ILE A 105 11.07 -5.18 -5.50
C ILE A 105 10.09 -6.33 -5.43
N SER A 106 9.96 -6.94 -4.25
CA SER A 106 9.16 -8.15 -4.04
C SER A 106 7.66 -7.82 -4.01
N SER A 107 7.30 -6.75 -3.30
CA SER A 107 5.92 -6.31 -3.15
C SER A 107 5.87 -4.84 -2.75
N GLY A 108 4.73 -4.19 -2.99
CA GLY A 108 4.48 -2.84 -2.52
C GLY A 108 3.95 -1.84 -3.55
N ASP A 109 3.47 -0.73 -3.01
CA ASP A 109 2.80 0.37 -3.69
C ASP A 109 3.26 1.74 -3.15
N ALA A 110 3.11 2.76 -3.98
CA ALA A 110 3.33 4.15 -3.66
C ALA A 110 2.19 4.99 -4.22
N PHE A 111 1.67 5.88 -3.39
CA PHE A 111 0.50 6.67 -3.71
C PHE A 111 0.62 8.11 -3.23
N LEU A 112 -0.14 8.96 -3.90
CA LEU A 112 -0.38 10.35 -3.53
C LEU A 112 -1.87 10.51 -3.30
N VAL A 113 -2.23 10.85 -2.07
CA VAL A 113 -3.60 11.08 -1.63
C VAL A 113 -3.81 12.57 -1.45
N THR A 114 -4.88 13.08 -2.05
CA THR A 114 -5.34 14.46 -1.84
C THR A 114 -6.70 14.43 -1.14
N VAL A 115 -6.80 15.13 -0.01
CA VAL A 115 -8.04 15.28 0.77
C VAL A 115 -8.14 16.72 1.23
N ARG A 116 -9.29 17.38 0.99
CA ARG A 116 -9.53 18.77 1.42
C ARG A 116 -8.37 19.72 1.06
N ASN A 117 -7.88 19.62 -0.19
CA ASN A 117 -6.75 20.39 -0.71
C ASN A 117 -5.43 20.18 0.06
N LYS A 118 -5.26 19.04 0.75
CA LYS A 118 -4.00 18.65 1.41
C LYS A 118 -3.45 17.40 0.73
N LYS A 119 -2.19 17.49 0.30
CA LYS A 119 -1.43 16.36 -0.24
C LYS A 119 -0.84 15.51 0.89
N ARG A 120 -0.92 14.20 0.74
CA ARG A 120 -0.24 13.18 1.53
C ARG A 120 0.38 12.18 0.58
N VAL A 121 1.60 11.76 0.87
CA VAL A 121 2.28 10.71 0.11
C VAL A 121 2.54 9.55 1.04
N GLY A 122 2.53 8.35 0.48
CA GLY A 122 2.83 7.13 1.21
C GLY A 122 3.39 6.09 0.27
N TYR A 123 4.14 5.16 0.84
CA TYR A 123 4.55 3.94 0.18
C TYR A 123 4.74 2.85 1.23
N THR A 124 4.67 1.62 0.76
CA THR A 124 5.05 0.42 1.50
C THR A 124 5.80 -0.48 0.54
N TYR A 125 7.03 -0.88 0.87
CA TYR A 125 7.83 -1.73 -0.01
C TYR A 125 8.58 -2.82 0.75
N GLU A 126 8.74 -3.96 0.08
CA GLU A 126 9.64 -5.04 0.46
C GLU A 126 10.67 -5.25 -0.66
N LEU A 127 11.95 -5.28 -0.30
CA LEU A 127 13.05 -5.24 -1.26
C LEU A 127 14.05 -6.37 -1.03
N THR A 128 14.59 -6.92 -2.12
CA THR A 128 15.75 -7.81 -2.11
C THR A 128 16.83 -7.23 -2.99
N LEU A 129 18.00 -6.95 -2.41
CA LEU A 129 19.18 -6.48 -3.15
C LEU A 129 20.13 -7.63 -3.43
N GLY A 130 20.58 -7.75 -4.66
CA GLY A 130 21.74 -8.57 -5.01
C GLY A 130 23.02 -7.78 -4.79
N VAL A 131 23.97 -8.38 -4.06
CA VAL A 131 25.26 -7.77 -3.72
C VAL A 131 26.38 -8.69 -4.21
N LYS A 132 27.39 -8.09 -4.82
CA LYS A 132 28.60 -8.79 -5.24
C LYS A 132 29.80 -8.02 -4.71
N GLY A 133 30.82 -8.73 -4.26
CA GLY A 133 32.05 -8.09 -3.85
C GLY A 133 33.23 -9.02 -3.86
N GLU A 134 34.38 -8.47 -3.55
CA GLU A 134 35.64 -9.18 -3.41
C GLU A 134 36.09 -9.07 -1.97
N TRP A 135 36.37 -10.20 -1.32
CA TRP A 135 36.90 -10.25 0.04
C TRP A 135 38.20 -11.02 0.09
N LEU A 136 39.12 -10.54 0.92
CA LEU A 136 40.35 -11.22 1.28
C LEU A 136 40.05 -12.36 2.25
N VAL A 137 40.18 -13.60 1.79
CA VAL A 137 39.97 -14.82 2.56
C VAL A 137 41.32 -15.53 2.66
N GLY A 138 41.95 -15.48 3.83
CA GLY A 138 43.34 -15.91 4.00
C GLY A 138 44.31 -15.00 3.23
N ALA A 139 44.94 -15.53 2.18
CA ALA A 139 45.88 -14.81 1.32
C ALA A 139 45.33 -14.51 -0.10
N GLU A 140 44.09 -14.94 -0.39
CA GLU A 140 43.49 -14.82 -1.72
C GLU A 140 42.23 -13.94 -1.68
N THR A 141 42.04 -13.11 -2.70
CA THR A 141 40.80 -12.34 -2.91
C THR A 141 39.78 -13.20 -3.64
N LYS A 142 38.66 -13.50 -2.98
CA LYS A 142 37.56 -14.27 -3.56
C LYS A 142 36.37 -13.35 -3.87
N VAL A 143 35.77 -13.57 -5.04
CA VAL A 143 34.49 -12.95 -5.40
C VAL A 143 33.39 -13.68 -4.65
N VAL A 144 32.60 -12.95 -3.85
CA VAL A 144 31.48 -13.49 -3.10
C VAL A 144 30.21 -12.78 -3.53
N LYS A 145 29.15 -13.57 -3.75
CA LYS A 145 27.80 -13.06 -4.03
C LYS A 145 26.89 -13.27 -2.83
N GLY A 146 26.00 -12.33 -2.61
CA GLY A 146 25.03 -12.34 -1.53
C GLY A 146 23.76 -11.59 -1.89
N HIS A 147 22.79 -11.69 -1.01
CA HIS A 147 21.50 -11.02 -1.08
C HIS A 147 21.24 -10.32 0.25
N ILE A 148 20.69 -9.11 0.19
CA ILE A 148 20.21 -8.37 1.36
C ILE A 148 18.71 -8.23 1.22
N ASP A 149 17.96 -8.87 2.11
CA ASP A 149 16.52 -8.68 2.18
C ASP A 149 16.21 -7.56 3.15
N ILE A 150 15.44 -6.58 2.69
CA ILE A 150 14.87 -5.53 3.51
C ILE A 150 13.42 -5.94 3.79
N GLN A 151 13.10 -6.11 5.07
CA GLN A 151 11.72 -6.37 5.48
C GLN A 151 10.82 -5.20 5.07
N GLU A 152 9.52 -5.45 4.95
CA GLU A 152 8.53 -4.42 4.67
C GLU A 152 8.77 -3.15 5.52
N PHE A 153 8.86 -2.01 4.84
CA PHE A 153 9.01 -0.70 5.44
C PHE A 153 8.11 0.31 4.73
N SER A 154 7.73 1.36 5.46
CA SER A 154 6.82 2.39 4.97
C SER A 154 7.40 3.79 5.11
N PHE A 155 6.71 4.76 4.52
CA PHE A 155 7.08 6.17 4.56
C PHE A 155 7.22 6.68 6.00
N GLY A 156 8.40 7.21 6.35
CA GLY A 156 8.70 7.74 7.67
C GLY A 156 9.13 6.71 8.72
N GLU A 157 9.22 5.43 8.35
CA GLU A 157 9.63 4.33 9.26
C GLU A 157 11.06 3.83 9.00
N LEU A 158 11.88 4.63 8.30
CA LEU A 158 13.26 4.28 7.97
C LEU A 158 14.19 4.17 9.18
N ASP A 159 13.78 4.68 10.34
CA ASP A 159 14.54 4.62 11.59
C ASP A 159 14.70 3.19 12.12
N GLY A 160 13.67 2.36 11.92
CA GLY A 160 13.63 0.96 12.35
C GLY A 160 13.95 -0.03 11.23
N LEU A 161 14.53 0.42 10.11
CA LEU A 161 14.79 -0.43 8.94
C LEU A 161 15.64 -1.64 9.31
N GLN A 162 15.12 -2.85 9.04
CA GLN A 162 15.81 -4.11 9.33
C GLN A 162 16.25 -4.77 8.04
N ILE A 163 17.50 -5.23 8.01
CA ILE A 163 18.06 -5.95 6.86
C ILE A 163 18.57 -7.34 7.27
N LYS A 164 18.30 -8.31 6.41
CA LYS A 164 18.76 -9.69 6.55
C LYS A 164 19.73 -10.03 5.42
N ALA A 165 20.98 -10.23 5.80
CA ALA A 165 22.05 -10.63 4.89
C ALA A 165 22.04 -12.16 4.67
N ARG A 166 22.15 -12.58 3.41
CA ARG A 166 22.26 -13.99 2.98
C ARG A 166 23.41 -14.15 2.00
N LEU A 167 24.29 -15.11 2.22
CA LEU A 167 25.37 -15.45 1.29
C LEU A 167 24.90 -16.52 0.31
N SER A 168 25.23 -16.34 -0.98
CA SER A 168 24.92 -17.33 -2.03
C SER A 168 26.04 -18.38 -2.16
N ASP A 169 27.30 -17.95 -2.11
CA ASP A 169 28.47 -18.82 -2.30
C ASP A 169 29.06 -19.27 -0.96
N ASN A 170 28.46 -20.29 -0.36
CA ASN A 170 28.82 -20.76 0.99
C ASN A 170 29.78 -21.96 1.04
N LYS A 171 30.16 -22.54 -0.10
CA LYS A 171 30.89 -23.82 -0.10
C LYS A 171 32.39 -23.68 0.19
N ASP A 172 33.00 -22.56 -0.20
CA ASP A 172 34.47 -22.37 -0.17
C ASP A 172 34.95 -21.39 0.91
N LEU A 173 34.06 -21.04 1.86
CA LEU A 173 34.30 -20.07 2.93
C LEU A 173 34.19 -20.72 4.31
N GLU A 174 35.16 -20.44 5.17
CA GLU A 174 35.12 -20.84 6.58
C GLU A 174 33.98 -20.11 7.32
N GLN A 175 33.52 -20.69 8.44
CA GLN A 175 32.45 -20.10 9.24
C GLN A 175 32.80 -18.69 9.75
N LYS A 176 34.08 -18.44 10.06
CA LYS A 176 34.57 -17.14 10.51
C LYS A 176 34.43 -16.08 9.40
N ASP A 177 34.83 -16.41 8.18
CA ASP A 177 34.72 -15.49 7.03
C ASP A 177 33.26 -15.23 6.66
N LYS A 178 32.41 -16.26 6.70
CA LYS A 178 30.96 -16.10 6.51
C LYS A 178 30.36 -15.11 7.49
N HIS A 179 30.71 -15.25 8.78
CA HIS A 179 30.22 -14.34 9.81
C HIS A 179 30.69 -12.91 9.56
N ARG A 180 31.98 -12.74 9.25
CA ARG A 180 32.57 -11.43 8.92
C ARG A 180 31.87 -10.77 7.72
N ILE A 181 31.70 -11.49 6.61
CA ILE A 181 31.06 -10.95 5.39
C ILE A 181 29.59 -10.61 5.67
N THR A 182 28.91 -11.42 6.48
CA THR A 182 27.51 -11.15 6.86
C THR A 182 27.42 -9.88 7.72
N GLN A 183 28.37 -9.65 8.63
CA GLN A 183 28.47 -8.40 9.39
C GLN A 183 28.80 -7.21 8.48
N ASP A 184 29.70 -7.38 7.52
CA ASP A 184 30.01 -6.36 6.54
C ASP A 184 28.76 -5.97 5.72
N PHE A 185 27.90 -6.92 5.35
CA PHE A 185 26.62 -6.61 4.69
C PHE A 185 25.68 -5.77 5.54
N GLN A 186 25.77 -5.84 6.88
CA GLN A 186 24.98 -4.97 7.75
C GLN A 186 25.41 -3.50 7.65
N LEU A 187 26.64 -3.22 7.20
CA LEU A 187 27.12 -1.85 7.00
C LEU A 187 26.42 -1.14 5.82
N PHE A 188 25.79 -1.89 4.90
CA PHE A 188 24.95 -1.29 3.86
C PHE A 188 23.69 -0.63 4.42
N LEU A 189 23.28 -0.93 5.66
CA LEU A 189 22.07 -0.36 6.25
C LEU A 189 22.07 1.17 6.22
N GLN A 190 23.19 1.79 6.60
CA GLN A 190 23.30 3.24 6.65
C GLN A 190 23.18 3.91 5.28
N PRO A 191 23.99 3.56 4.26
CA PRO A 191 23.88 4.20 2.94
C PRO A 191 22.54 3.89 2.26
N LEU A 192 21.95 2.71 2.48
CA LEU A 192 20.61 2.40 1.99
C LEU A 192 19.57 3.35 2.62
N ARG A 193 19.63 3.56 3.94
CA ARG A 193 18.75 4.49 4.64
C ARG A 193 18.89 5.92 4.13
N GLU A 194 20.11 6.40 3.89
CA GLU A 194 20.34 7.75 3.33
C GLU A 194 19.69 7.90 1.94
N LYS A 195 19.83 6.90 1.08
CA LYS A 195 19.19 6.90 -0.25
C LYS A 195 17.67 6.79 -0.18
N LEU A 196 17.12 6.03 0.76
CA LEU A 196 15.68 5.94 0.98
C LEU A 196 15.10 7.24 1.57
N LEU A 197 15.85 7.95 2.42
CA LEU A 197 15.47 9.29 2.89
C LEU A 197 15.43 10.29 1.75
N GLN A 198 16.42 10.26 0.85
CA GLN A 198 16.39 11.05 -0.37
C GLN A 198 15.15 10.74 -1.22
N PHE A 199 14.81 9.45 -1.37
CA PHE A 199 13.59 9.03 -2.07
C PHE A 199 12.32 9.63 -1.43
N GLU A 200 12.22 9.66 -0.10
CA GLU A 200 11.10 10.26 0.62
C GLU A 200 10.94 11.76 0.35
N GLU A 201 12.05 12.49 0.29
CA GLU A 201 12.05 13.91 -0.07
C GLU A 201 11.56 14.12 -1.50
N GLU A 202 12.05 13.33 -2.44
CA GLU A 202 11.62 13.39 -3.84
C GLU A 202 10.14 13.03 -4.00
N LEU A 203 9.65 12.03 -3.24
CA LEU A 203 8.25 11.63 -3.24
C LEU A 203 7.35 12.78 -2.74
N LYS A 204 7.76 13.49 -1.69
CA LYS A 204 7.04 14.68 -1.18
C LYS A 204 6.92 15.78 -2.23
N LEU A 205 7.83 15.86 -3.19
CA LEU A 205 7.81 16.87 -4.26
C LEU A 205 6.92 16.48 -5.45
N LYS A 206 6.44 15.24 -5.54
CA LYS A 206 5.56 14.77 -6.63
C LYS A 206 4.13 15.32 -6.55
N ASN A 207 3.52 15.54 -7.72
CA ASN A 207 2.13 15.99 -7.91
C ASN A 207 1.40 15.05 -8.89
#